data_AF-A0A831KXK0-F1
#
_entry.id   AF-A0A831KXK0-F1
#
_cell.length_a   1.000
_cell.length_b   1.000
_cell.length_c   1.000
_cell.angle_alpha   90.00
_cell.angle_beta   90.00
_cell.angle_gamma   90.00
#
_symmetry.space_group_name_H-M   'P 1'
#
loop_
_entity.id
_entity.type
_entity.pdbx_description
1 polymer ?
#
loop_
_entity_poly.entity_id
_entity_poly.type
_entity_poly.pdbx_seq_one_letter_code
_entity_poly.pdbx_strand_id
1 'polypeptide(L)'
;MKGVILNYRMGRHHIYPNQVIVKFENINDKYEASKYIGKHVIWVSPGKKIFIGKVVDTHGNKGNLRVRFNKGIPGQALGDIVLLIDNINKVKEIKEKIRNAKDINQIRSILINA
;
A
#
# COMPACT_ATOMS: atom_id res chain seq x y z
N MET A 1 -8.88 -3.89 -2.80
CA MET A 1 -8.04 -4.22 -3.99
C MET A 1 -6.60 -4.35 -3.54
N LYS A 2 -5.91 -5.40 -4.00
CA LYS A 2 -4.56 -5.73 -3.53
C LYS A 2 -3.50 -5.18 -4.46
N GLY A 3 -2.34 -4.92 -3.90
CA GLY A 3 -1.14 -4.61 -4.65
C GLY A 3 0.10 -5.08 -3.92
N VAL A 4 1.23 -5.01 -4.61
CA VAL A 4 2.54 -5.38 -4.09
C VAL A 4 3.46 -4.18 -4.15
N ILE A 5 4.19 -3.95 -3.07
CA ILE A 5 5.23 -2.92 -3.03
C ILE A 5 6.41 -3.41 -3.87
N LEU A 6 6.72 -2.72 -4.97
CA LEU A 6 7.83 -3.09 -5.83
C LEU A 6 9.15 -2.53 -5.29
N ASN A 7 9.20 -1.21 -5.13
CA ASN A 7 10.41 -0.52 -4.69
C ASN A 7 10.09 0.86 -4.13
N TYR A 8 11.06 1.46 -3.44
CA TYR A 8 11.01 2.87 -3.12
C TYR A 8 11.12 3.73 -4.36
N ARG A 9 10.58 4.94 -4.29
CA ARG A 9 10.99 5.99 -5.20
C ARG A 9 12.44 6.31 -4.88
N MET A 10 13.31 6.12 -5.86
CA MET A 10 14.73 6.40 -5.74
C MET A 10 15.28 6.98 -7.04
N GLY A 11 16.35 7.75 -6.91
CA GLY A 11 17.31 7.99 -7.98
C GLY A 11 18.54 7.11 -7.79
N ARG A 12 19.61 7.39 -8.54
CA ARG A 12 20.85 6.59 -8.48
C ARG A 12 21.52 6.56 -7.11
N HIS A 13 21.43 7.65 -6.34
CA HIS A 13 22.10 7.79 -5.04
C HIS A 13 21.15 8.18 -3.89
N HIS A 14 19.88 8.47 -4.18
CA HIS A 14 18.93 9.00 -3.21
C HIS A 14 17.69 8.12 -3.15
N ILE A 15 17.26 7.76 -1.93
CA ILE A 15 16.06 6.97 -1.69
C ILE A 15 15.08 7.82 -0.89
N TYR A 16 13.80 7.79 -1.28
CA TYR A 16 12.73 8.47 -0.57
C TYR A 16 11.91 7.44 0.22
N PRO A 17 12.20 7.21 1.52
CA PRO A 17 11.62 6.10 2.30
C PRO A 17 10.12 6.24 2.56
N ASN A 18 9.55 7.43 2.36
CA ASN A 18 8.12 7.69 2.49
C ASN A 18 7.34 7.50 1.18
N GLN A 19 8.00 7.21 0.07
CA GLN A 19 7.38 7.08 -1.24
C GLN A 19 7.76 5.74 -1.83
N VAL A 20 6.75 4.96 -2.20
CA VAL A 20 6.94 3.66 -2.84
C VAL A 20 6.13 3.55 -4.11
N ILE A 21 6.61 2.69 -4.98
CA ILE A 21 5.97 2.28 -6.23
C ILE A 21 5.25 0.97 -5.91
N VAL A 22 3.95 0.97 -6.15
CA VAL A 22 3.06 -0.16 -5.90
C VAL A 22 2.46 -0.60 -7.23
N LYS A 23 2.47 -1.91 -7.47
CA LYS A 23 1.72 -2.52 -8.56
C LYS A 23 0.44 -3.12 -7.99
N PHE A 24 -0.70 -2.65 -8.47
CA PHE A 24 -1.98 -3.22 -8.08
C PHE A 24 -2.42 -4.30 -9.06
N GLU A 25 -3.19 -5.25 -8.56
CA GLU A 25 -3.82 -6.27 -9.40
C GLU A 25 -4.83 -5.61 -10.35
N ASN A 26 -4.90 -6.10 -11.58
CA ASN A 26 -5.84 -5.65 -12.61
C ASN A 26 -5.68 -4.18 -13.06
N ILE A 27 -4.54 -3.54 -12.80
CA ILE A 27 -4.20 -2.23 -13.38
C ILE A 27 -2.98 -2.41 -14.27
N ASN A 28 -3.19 -2.32 -15.58
CA ASN A 28 -2.12 -2.52 -16.57
C ASN A 28 -1.74 -1.24 -17.31
N ASP A 29 -2.61 -0.23 -17.26
CA ASP A 29 -2.45 0.99 -18.02
C ASP A 29 -2.46 2.25 -17.14
N LYS A 30 -1.80 3.31 -17.63
CA LYS A 30 -1.69 4.59 -16.94
C LYS A 30 -3.06 5.28 -16.78
N TYR A 31 -3.94 5.19 -17.77
CA TYR A 31 -5.26 5.82 -17.70
C TYR A 31 -6.17 5.12 -16.67
N GLU A 32 -6.02 3.81 -16.49
CA GLU A 32 -6.71 3.10 -15.42
C GLU A 32 -6.16 3.46 -14.05
N ALA A 33 -4.82 3.51 -13.93
CA ALA A 33 -4.15 3.85 -12.69
C ALA A 33 -4.54 5.26 -12.17
N SER A 34 -4.68 6.24 -13.06
CA SER A 34 -5.00 7.63 -12.68
C SER A 34 -6.33 7.77 -11.91
N LYS A 35 -7.30 6.86 -12.16
CA LYS A 35 -8.60 6.82 -11.45
C LYS A 35 -8.46 6.53 -9.95
N TYR A 36 -7.31 6.02 -9.53
CA TYR A 36 -7.03 5.67 -8.15
C TYR A 36 -6.22 6.74 -7.41
N ILE A 37 -5.85 7.84 -8.08
CA ILE A 37 -5.21 8.98 -7.44
C ILE A 37 -6.12 9.53 -6.33
N GLY A 38 -5.53 9.81 -5.18
CA GLY A 38 -6.24 10.34 -4.03
C GLY A 38 -6.77 9.27 -3.07
N LYS A 39 -6.80 8.00 -3.46
CA LYS A 39 -7.28 6.91 -2.62
C LYS A 39 -6.28 6.53 -1.53
N HIS A 40 -6.77 5.90 -0.48
CA HIS A 40 -5.94 5.49 0.65
C HIS A 40 -5.36 4.10 0.44
N VAL A 41 -4.17 3.90 0.98
CA VAL A 41 -3.46 2.62 0.95
C VAL A 41 -3.05 2.26 2.36
N ILE A 42 -3.25 1.01 2.73
CA ILE A 42 -2.80 0.46 4.01
C ILE A 42 -1.75 -0.60 3.76
N TRP A 43 -0.67 -0.50 4.54
CA TRP A 43 0.29 -1.56 4.75
C TRP A 43 0.34 -1.88 6.25
N VAL A 44 0.53 -3.15 6.59
CA VAL A 44 0.62 -3.60 7.98
C VAL A 44 1.94 -4.31 8.15
N SER A 45 2.75 -3.87 9.12
CA SER A 45 4.01 -4.52 9.40
C SER A 45 3.81 -5.84 10.15
N PRO A 46 4.80 -6.75 10.12
CA PRO A 46 4.79 -7.95 10.96
C PRO A 46 4.62 -7.64 12.45
N GLY A 47 5.12 -6.49 12.91
CA GLY A 47 4.96 -5.99 14.28
C GLY A 47 3.61 -5.33 14.57
N LYS A 48 2.55 -5.63 13.80
CA LYS A 48 1.19 -5.09 13.91
C LYS A 48 1.08 -3.56 13.78
N LYS A 49 2.11 -2.88 13.27
CA LYS A 49 2.05 -1.43 13.04
C LYS A 49 1.36 -1.15 11.72
N ILE A 50 0.37 -0.27 11.76
CA ILE A 50 -0.42 0.10 10.59
C ILE A 50 0.16 1.36 9.98
N PHE A 51 0.51 1.29 8.70
CA PHE A 51 0.99 2.40 7.90
C PHE A 51 -0.09 2.80 6.92
N ILE A 52 -0.40 4.10 6.91
CA ILE A 52 -1.41 4.67 6.03
C ILE A 52 -0.69 5.57 5.04
N GLY A 53 -1.01 5.36 3.78
CA GLY A 53 -0.57 6.18 2.68
C GLY A 53 -1.73 6.65 1.82
N LYS A 54 -1.38 7.48 0.85
CA LYS A 54 -2.27 7.98 -0.18
C LYS A 54 -1.61 7.78 -1.53
N VAL A 55 -2.40 7.36 -2.52
CA VAL A 55 -1.96 7.37 -3.92
C VAL A 55 -1.81 8.82 -4.34
N VAL A 56 -0.60 9.21 -4.69
CA VAL A 56 -0.29 10.59 -5.10
C VAL A 56 -0.35 10.72 -6.61
N ASP A 57 0.14 9.72 -7.33
CA ASP A 57 0.38 9.84 -8.77
C ASP A 57 0.56 8.47 -9.41
N THR A 58 0.51 8.43 -10.74
CA THR A 58 0.90 7.29 -11.55
C THR A 58 2.42 7.19 -11.66
N HIS A 59 2.93 5.99 -11.93
CA HIS A 59 4.35 5.74 -12.12
C HIS A 59 4.60 4.94 -13.41
N GLY A 60 5.16 5.61 -14.41
CA GLY A 60 5.40 5.04 -15.74
C GLY A 60 4.11 4.71 -16.49
N ASN A 61 4.21 3.85 -17.51
CA ASN A 61 3.11 3.55 -18.42
C ASN A 61 2.44 2.18 -18.17
N LYS A 62 2.97 1.37 -17.24
CA LYS A 62 2.49 -0.01 -16.96
C LYS A 62 1.48 -0.09 -15.82
N GLY A 63 0.76 1.00 -15.54
CA GLY A 63 -0.26 1.02 -14.49
C GLY A 63 0.25 1.01 -13.04
N ASN A 64 1.54 1.27 -12.80
CA ASN A 64 2.04 1.36 -11.42
C ASN A 64 1.60 2.68 -10.76
N LEU A 65 1.48 2.67 -9.44
CA LEU A 65 1.06 3.81 -8.65
C LEU A 65 2.12 4.20 -7.63
N ARG A 66 2.32 5.51 -7.48
CA ARG A 66 3.16 6.10 -6.44
C ARG A 66 2.32 6.36 -5.21
N VAL A 67 2.66 5.68 -4.13
CA VAL A 67 2.02 5.84 -2.83
C VAL A 67 2.96 6.59 -1.89
N ARG A 68 2.45 7.64 -1.25
CA ARG A 68 3.16 8.36 -0.19
C ARG A 68 2.57 7.99 1.16
N PHE A 69 3.40 7.49 2.05
CA PHE A 69 3.06 7.18 3.42
C PHE A 69 3.36 8.36 4.35
N ASN A 70 2.58 8.49 5.42
CA ASN A 70 2.80 9.54 6.43
C ASN A 70 4.13 9.36 7.17
N LYS A 71 4.50 8.10 7.44
CA LYS A 71 5.79 7.72 7.99
C LYS A 71 6.54 6.86 6.97
N GLY A 72 7.86 7.00 6.94
CA GLY A 72 8.71 6.13 6.13
C GLY A 72 8.46 4.66 6.46
N ILE A 73 8.39 3.84 5.42
CA ILE A 73 8.21 2.39 5.57
C ILE A 73 9.57 1.71 5.54
N PRO A 74 9.77 0.65 6.33
CA PRO A 74 11.05 -0.02 6.44
C PRO A 74 11.28 -0.97 5.24
N GLY A 75 12.54 -1.28 4.93
CA GLY A 75 12.92 -2.08 3.75
C GLY A 75 12.28 -3.47 3.70
N GLN A 76 11.88 -4.02 4.84
CA GLN A 76 11.16 -5.31 4.91
C GLN A 76 9.76 -5.25 4.26
N ALA A 77 9.25 -4.06 3.93
CA ALA A 77 7.96 -3.90 3.24
C ALA A 77 8.04 -4.21 1.73
N LEU A 78 9.25 -4.28 1.15
CA LEU A 78 9.41 -4.59 -0.27
C LEU A 78 8.94 -6.03 -0.55
N GLY A 79 8.10 -6.19 -1.57
CA GLY A 79 7.47 -7.47 -1.92
C GLY A 79 6.25 -7.82 -1.08
N ASP A 80 5.87 -6.99 -0.09
CA ASP A 80 4.71 -7.25 0.75
C ASP A 80 3.41 -6.70 0.15
N ILE A 81 2.29 -7.23 0.65
CA ILE A 81 0.94 -6.92 0.16
C ILE A 81 0.45 -5.62 0.78
N VAL A 82 -0.14 -4.77 -0.07
CA VAL A 82 -0.84 -3.56 0.33
C VAL A 82 -2.27 -3.57 -0.15
N LEU A 83 -3.13 -2.88 0.60
CA LEU A 83 -4.53 -2.76 0.28
C LEU A 83 -4.87 -1.33 -0.11
N LEU A 84 -5.48 -1.19 -1.30
CA LEU A 84 -6.13 0.04 -1.71
C LEU A 84 -7.56 0.08 -1.19
N ILE A 85 -7.91 1.24 -0.65
CA ILE A 85 -9.15 1.50 0.05
C ILE A 85 -9.79 2.75 -0.53
N ASP A 86 -11.04 2.60 -0.97
CA ASP A 86 -11.82 3.66 -1.58
C ASP A 86 -12.51 4.55 -0.54
N ASN A 87 -12.86 4.03 0.64
CA ASN A 87 -13.65 4.73 1.66
C ASN A 87 -12.95 4.77 3.03
N ILE A 88 -12.95 5.95 3.68
CA ILE A 88 -12.39 6.20 5.01
C ILE A 88 -13.02 5.30 6.08
N ASN A 89 -14.31 4.96 5.96
CA ASN A 89 -14.98 4.08 6.92
C ASN A 89 -14.36 2.67 6.93
N LYS A 90 -13.99 2.15 5.75
CA LYS A 90 -13.32 0.85 5.61
C LYS A 90 -11.92 0.86 6.24
N VAL A 91 -11.24 2.02 6.28
CA VAL A 91 -9.96 2.18 7.01
C VAL A 91 -10.15 1.95 8.51
N LYS A 92 -11.20 2.52 9.11
CA LYS A 92 -11.48 2.36 10.56
C LYS A 92 -11.81 0.91 10.89
N GLU A 93 -12.64 0.27 10.08
CA GLU A 93 -13.00 -1.14 10.24
C GLU A 93 -11.77 -2.06 10.18
N ILE A 94 -10.90 -1.87 9.19
CA ILE A 94 -9.67 -2.68 9.03
C ILE A 94 -8.73 -2.48 10.22
N LYS A 95 -8.60 -1.24 10.73
CA LYS A 95 -7.79 -0.95 11.93
C LYS A 95 -8.28 -1.72 13.15
N GLU A 96 -9.59 -1.72 13.40
CA GLU A 96 -10.18 -2.47 14.52
C GLU A 96 -9.96 -3.98 14.37
N LYS A 97 -10.16 -4.53 13.16
CA LYS A 97 -9.90 -5.95 12.88
C LYS A 97 -8.44 -6.34 13.13
N ILE A 98 -7.48 -5.50 12.73
CA ILE A 98 -6.05 -5.75 12.94
C ILE A 98 -5.69 -5.65 14.43
N ARG A 99 -6.26 -4.69 15.17
CA ARG A 99 -6.02 -4.53 16.62
C ARG A 99 -6.47 -5.75 17.41
N ASN A 100 -7.60 -6.35 17.01
CA ASN A 100 -8.16 -7.54 17.64
C ASN A 100 -7.52 -8.86 17.17
N ALA A 101 -6.65 -8.82 16.15
CA ALA A 101 -5.99 -10.01 15.63
C ALA A 101 -4.93 -10.53 16.61
N LYS A 102 -4.99 -11.83 16.92
CA LYS A 102 -4.08 -12.49 17.87
C LYS A 102 -2.71 -12.70 17.22
N ASP A 103 -2.68 -13.17 15.98
CA ASP A 103 -1.45 -13.60 15.29
C ASP A 103 -1.22 -12.93 13.93
N ILE A 104 0.03 -12.98 13.45
CA ILE A 104 0.45 -12.49 12.12
C ILE A 104 -0.29 -13.21 10.99
N ASN A 105 -0.54 -14.52 11.14
CA ASN A 105 -1.23 -15.31 10.12
C ASN A 105 -2.68 -14.84 9.94
N GLN A 106 -3.34 -14.46 11.04
CA GLN A 106 -4.69 -13.90 11.00
C GLN A 106 -4.70 -12.54 10.29
N ILE A 107 -3.71 -11.68 10.54
CA ILE A 107 -3.55 -10.39 9.84
C ILE A 107 -3.36 -10.62 8.33
N ARG A 108 -2.48 -11.53 7.94
CA ARG A 108 -2.27 -11.88 6.52
C ARG A 108 -3.55 -12.40 5.87
N SER A 109 -4.31 -13.26 6.56
CA SER A 109 -5.60 -13.74 6.08
C SER A 109 -6.62 -12.61 5.90
N ILE A 110 -6.70 -11.67 6.85
CA ILE A 110 -7.55 -10.48 6.72
C ILE A 110 -7.14 -9.67 5.49
N LEU A 111 -5.83 -9.46 5.27
CA LEU A 111 -5.35 -8.69 4.12
C LEU A 111 -5.58 -9.41 2.79
N ILE A 112 -5.49 -10.73 2.76
CA ILE A 112 -5.78 -11.52 1.56
C ILE A 112 -7.29 -11.57 1.26
N ASN A 113 -8.15 -11.46 2.26
CA ASN A 113 -9.61 -11.60 2.06
C ASN A 113 -10.36 -10.25 1.98
N ALA A 114 -9.67 -9.11 2.07
CA ALA A 114 -10.27 -7.76 2.14
C ALA A 114 -10.39 -6.99 0.80
#